data_AF-A0A9X7VW15-F1
#
_entry.id   AF-A0A9X7VW15-F1
#
_cell.length_a   1.000
_cell.length_b   1.000
_cell.length_c   1.000
_cell.angle_alpha   90.00
_cell.angle_beta   90.00
_cell.angle_gamma   90.00
#
_symmetry.space_group_name_H-M   'P 1'
#
loop_
_entity.id
_entity.type
_entity.pdbx_description
1 polymer ?
#
loop_
_entity_poly.entity_id
_entity_poly.type
_entity_poly.pdbx_seq_one_letter_code
_entity_poly.pdbx_strand_id
1 'polypeptide(L)'
;MGGRAWLFDMVVKSFVFKIPGRKKFQPFGTRTPNVPDYRNPPHYKGDLNQVLEYFAGTLGKSDDYIVRITEIAGRSAACIFITTVCDHKAVEECLRSLQQHQFPRLSPKDVSQYLTEKVLPSSNSQYVSNLYTLRESITSGDLVLLVDGVVPAIVRKRQIAHTLHHSITGPRLST
;
A
#
# COMPACT_ATOMS: atom_id res chain seq x y z
N MET A 1 24.38 26.62 29.79
CA MET A 1 22.94 26.83 30.09
C MET A 1 22.25 26.95 28.74
N GLY A 2 21.49 26.00 28.20
CA GLY A 2 20.64 24.96 28.78
C GLY A 2 19.27 25.06 28.09
N GLY A 3 19.23 24.87 26.76
CA GLY A 3 18.05 25.06 25.92
C GLY A 3 17.32 23.74 25.66
N ARG A 4 16.08 23.68 26.14
CA ARG A 4 15.21 22.50 26.26
C ARG A 4 14.98 21.75 24.94
N ALA A 5 15.34 20.47 24.94
CA ALA A 5 14.87 19.49 23.97
C ALA A 5 13.37 19.22 24.21
N TRP A 6 12.54 19.54 23.21
CA TRP A 6 11.15 19.10 23.17
C TRP A 6 11.11 17.66 22.67
N LEU A 7 11.05 16.72 23.61
CA LEU A 7 10.85 15.31 23.36
C LEU A 7 9.33 15.11 23.11
N PHE A 8 8.92 15.10 21.84
CA PHE A 8 7.59 14.60 21.48
C PHE A 8 7.65 13.07 21.47
N ASP A 9 7.22 12.49 22.58
CA ASP A 9 6.98 11.07 22.75
C ASP A 9 5.79 10.67 21.85
N MET A 10 6.09 10.23 20.63
CA MET A 10 5.08 9.80 19.66
C MET A 10 4.86 8.30 19.83
N VAL A 11 3.85 7.97 20.64
CA VAL A 11 3.43 6.59 20.91
C VAL A 11 2.93 5.96 19.62
N VAL A 12 3.74 5.11 19.01
CA VAL A 12 3.31 4.17 17.96
C VAL A 12 2.40 3.13 18.62
N LYS A 13 1.11 3.42 18.71
CA LYS A 13 0.12 2.43 19.13
C LYS A 13 -0.13 1.47 17.97
N SER A 14 0.59 0.35 17.97
CA SER A 14 0.22 -0.82 17.18
C SER A 14 -1.13 -1.35 17.66
N PHE A 15 -2.21 -0.92 17.01
CA PHE A 15 -3.54 -1.47 17.26
C PHE A 15 -3.70 -2.80 16.51
N VAL A 16 -3.62 -3.90 17.25
CA VAL A 16 -4.09 -5.21 16.79
C VAL A 16 -5.61 -5.16 16.75
N PHE A 17 -6.18 -5.05 15.56
CA PHE A 17 -7.63 -5.00 15.38
C PHE A 17 -8.24 -6.38 15.67
N LYS A 18 -8.89 -6.54 16.81
CA LYS A 18 -9.63 -7.75 17.18
C LYS A 18 -10.99 -7.73 16.50
N ILE A 19 -11.12 -8.48 15.42
CA ILE A 19 -12.37 -8.61 14.63
C ILE A 19 -13.50 -9.14 15.55
N PRO A 20 -14.65 -8.45 15.65
CA PRO A 20 -15.73 -8.88 16.54
C PRO A 20 -16.44 -10.14 16.05
N GLY A 21 -16.66 -11.07 16.99
CA GLY A 21 -17.81 -11.99 17.06
C GLY A 21 -18.09 -12.91 15.87
N ARG A 22 -17.67 -14.18 15.99
CA ARG A 22 -18.16 -15.31 15.16
C ARG A 22 -19.70 -15.36 15.14
N LYS A 23 -20.33 -15.08 13.99
CA LYS A 23 -21.71 -15.49 13.73
C LYS A 23 -21.75 -17.01 13.48
N LYS A 24 -22.77 -17.67 14.04
CA LYS A 24 -22.94 -19.14 14.05
C LYS A 24 -22.97 -19.69 12.62
N PHE A 25 -22.19 -20.74 12.41
CA PHE A 25 -22.01 -21.43 11.13
C PHE A 25 -23.28 -22.22 10.79
N GLN A 26 -23.97 -21.86 9.71
CA GLN A 26 -25.05 -22.69 9.13
C GLN A 26 -24.42 -23.75 8.21
N PRO A 27 -24.90 -25.02 8.24
CA PRO A 27 -24.38 -26.08 7.39
C PRO A 27 -24.75 -25.85 5.92
N PHE A 28 -23.81 -26.25 5.07
CA PHE A 28 -23.66 -25.99 3.65
C PHE A 28 -24.88 -26.35 2.78
N GLY A 29 -25.52 -25.33 2.21
CA GLY A 29 -25.92 -25.40 0.80
C GLY A 29 -24.67 -25.28 -0.06
N THR A 30 -24.66 -25.93 -1.23
CA THR A 30 -23.56 -25.92 -2.22
C THR A 30 -22.90 -24.55 -2.31
N ARG A 31 -21.76 -24.37 -1.63
CA ARG A 31 -20.97 -23.16 -1.68
C ARG A 31 -20.25 -23.16 -3.02
N THR A 32 -20.93 -22.71 -4.08
CA THR A 32 -20.20 -22.10 -5.18
C THR A 32 -19.32 -21.01 -4.55
N PRO A 33 -17.98 -21.06 -4.73
CA PRO A 33 -17.13 -19.99 -4.25
C PRO A 33 -17.72 -18.69 -4.80
N ASN A 34 -17.95 -17.72 -3.93
CA ASN A 34 -18.37 -16.39 -4.35
C ASN A 34 -17.17 -15.76 -5.05
N VAL A 35 -16.98 -16.12 -6.32
CA VAL A 35 -15.96 -15.56 -7.18
C VAL A 35 -16.53 -14.22 -7.64
N PRO A 36 -15.99 -13.08 -7.18
CA PRO A 36 -16.49 -11.78 -7.64
C PRO A 36 -16.38 -11.70 -9.16
N ASP A 37 -17.41 -11.13 -9.80
CA ASP A 37 -17.45 -11.00 -11.25
C ASP A 37 -16.34 -10.07 -11.73
N TYR A 38 -15.27 -10.67 -12.27
CA TYR A 38 -14.09 -9.96 -12.77
C TYR A 38 -14.39 -9.06 -13.98
N ARG A 39 -15.56 -9.21 -14.62
CA ARG A 39 -15.94 -8.41 -15.79
C ARG A 39 -16.38 -7.00 -15.42
N ASN A 40 -16.90 -6.80 -14.21
CA ASN A 40 -17.33 -5.49 -13.71
C ASN A 40 -16.79 -5.27 -12.29
N PRO A 41 -15.46 -5.12 -12.15
CA PRO A 41 -14.86 -4.93 -10.83
C PRO A 41 -15.31 -3.59 -10.23
N PRO A 42 -15.52 -3.55 -8.89
CA PRO A 42 -15.91 -2.32 -8.23
C PRO A 42 -14.80 -1.26 -8.33
N HIS A 43 -15.22 -0.01 -8.52
CA HIS A 43 -14.33 1.14 -8.48
C HIS A 43 -14.07 1.62 -7.05
N TYR A 44 -12.83 2.01 -6.78
CA TYR A 44 -12.42 2.68 -5.57
C TYR A 44 -13.03 4.08 -5.51
N LYS A 45 -13.81 4.33 -4.45
CA LYS A 45 -14.50 5.61 -4.23
C LYS A 45 -13.85 6.49 -3.15
N GLY A 46 -12.68 6.10 -2.65
CA GLY A 46 -12.01 6.83 -1.56
C GLY A 46 -12.41 6.34 -0.15
N ASP A 47 -13.37 5.42 -0.02
CA ASP A 47 -13.78 4.87 1.28
C ASP A 47 -12.79 3.78 1.72
N LEU A 48 -11.99 4.08 2.74
CA LEU A 48 -10.97 3.16 3.24
C LEU A 48 -11.57 1.87 3.81
N ASN A 49 -12.69 1.95 4.54
CA ASN A 49 -13.31 0.80 5.19
C ASN A 49 -13.88 -0.18 4.16
N GLN A 50 -14.54 0.35 3.12
CA GLN A 50 -15.07 -0.45 2.02
C GLN A 50 -13.97 -1.25 1.34
N VAL A 51 -12.81 -0.64 1.11
CA VAL A 51 -11.67 -1.31 0.46
C VAL A 51 -11.04 -2.37 1.33
N LEU A 52 -10.86 -2.08 2.62
CA LEU A 52 -10.32 -3.07 3.57
C LEU A 52 -11.25 -4.28 3.70
N GLU A 53 -12.57 -4.07 3.71
CA GLU A 53 -13.54 -5.17 3.70
C GLU A 53 -13.47 -5.99 2.40
N TYR A 54 -13.36 -5.32 1.25
CA TYR A 54 -13.17 -5.99 -0.04
C TYR A 54 -11.89 -6.83 -0.07
N PHE A 55 -10.76 -6.32 0.42
CA PHE A 55 -9.51 -7.07 0.47
C PHE A 55 -9.54 -8.22 1.47
N ALA A 56 -10.15 -8.03 2.64
CA ALA A 56 -10.35 -9.12 3.61
C ALA A 56 -11.18 -10.28 3.03
N GLY A 57 -12.14 -9.97 2.13
CA GLY A 57 -12.94 -10.98 1.42
C GLY A 57 -12.20 -11.68 0.27
N THR A 58 -11.24 -11.02 -0.39
CA THR A 58 -10.67 -11.48 -1.68
C THR A 58 -9.22 -11.95 -1.62
N LEU A 59 -8.40 -11.38 -0.74
CA LEU A 59 -7.00 -11.79 -0.51
C LEU A 59 -6.90 -12.90 0.55
N GLY A 60 -8.01 -13.19 1.22
CA GLY A 60 -8.07 -14.20 2.28
C GLY A 60 -7.41 -13.72 3.57
N LYS A 61 -7.36 -14.62 4.56
CA LYS A 61 -6.77 -14.35 5.88
C LYS A 61 -5.30 -14.79 5.92
N SER A 62 -4.54 -14.48 4.88
CA SER A 62 -3.12 -14.80 4.87
C SER A 62 -2.43 -14.03 6.00
N ASP A 63 -1.61 -14.72 6.80
CA ASP A 63 -0.83 -14.07 7.87
C ASP A 63 0.22 -13.10 7.29
N ASP A 64 0.56 -13.27 6.01
CA ASP A 64 1.49 -12.41 5.29
C ASP A 64 0.85 -11.12 4.77
N TYR A 65 -0.48 -11.00 4.82
CA TYR A 65 -1.21 -9.81 4.39
C TYR A 65 -1.16 -8.75 5.50
N ILE A 66 -0.40 -7.68 5.24
CA ILE A 66 -0.17 -6.62 6.21
C ILE A 66 -0.93 -5.36 5.80
N VAL A 67 -1.69 -4.82 6.75
CA VAL A 67 -2.31 -3.49 6.67
C VAL A 67 -1.68 -2.63 7.75
N ARG A 68 -0.88 -1.63 7.36
CA ARG A 68 -0.34 -0.61 8.26
C ARG A 68 -1.15 0.67 8.15
N ILE A 69 -1.90 0.98 9.20
CA ILE A 69 -2.64 2.23 9.30
C ILE A 69 -1.70 3.38 9.66
N THR A 70 -1.89 4.52 9.03
CA THR A 70 -1.16 5.77 9.26
C THR A 70 -2.09 6.97 9.07
N GLU A 71 -1.59 8.17 9.33
CA GLU A 71 -2.27 9.42 9.05
C GLU A 71 -1.48 10.23 8.01
N ILE A 72 -2.20 10.80 7.03
CA ILE A 72 -1.63 11.63 5.96
C ILE A 72 -2.46 12.90 5.87
N ALA A 73 -1.83 14.05 6.15
CA ALA A 73 -2.47 15.37 6.08
C ALA A 73 -3.84 15.44 6.80
N GLY A 74 -3.93 14.87 8.01
CA GLY A 74 -5.18 14.86 8.80
C GLY A 74 -6.19 13.77 8.43
N ARG A 75 -5.83 12.86 7.53
CA ARG A 75 -6.72 11.79 7.03
C ARG A 75 -6.17 10.41 7.35
N SER A 76 -7.05 9.46 7.65
CA SER A 76 -6.67 8.06 7.80
C SER A 76 -6.15 7.50 6.47
N ALA A 77 -5.07 6.73 6.54
CA ALA A 77 -4.45 6.11 5.40
C ALA A 77 -4.01 4.68 5.74
N ALA A 78 -3.85 3.85 4.73
CA ALA A 78 -3.38 2.48 4.88
C ALA A 78 -2.32 2.15 3.83
N CYS A 79 -1.21 1.58 4.29
CA CYS A 79 -0.22 0.90 3.46
C CYS A 79 -0.51 -0.60 3.49
N ILE A 80 -0.77 -1.18 2.32
CA ILE A 80 -1.16 -2.57 2.16
C ILE A 80 -0.13 -3.29 1.29
N PHE A 81 0.37 -4.41 1.78
CA PHE A 81 1.37 -5.23 1.08
C PHE A 81 1.37 -6.66 1.62
N ILE A 82 1.93 -7.60 0.86
CA ILE A 82 2.17 -8.98 1.31
C ILE A 82 3.64 -9.12 1.66
N THR A 83 3.94 -9.43 2.92
CA THR A 83 5.31 -9.40 3.46
C THR A 83 6.26 -10.37 2.75
N THR A 84 5.77 -11.50 2.24
CA THR A 84 6.60 -12.55 1.62
C THR A 84 6.99 -12.27 0.17
N VAL A 85 6.28 -11.37 -0.52
CA VAL A 85 6.51 -11.07 -1.95
C VAL A 85 6.85 -9.61 -2.24
N CYS A 86 6.60 -8.72 -1.29
CA CYS A 86 6.85 -7.29 -1.46
C CYS A 86 8.33 -6.92 -1.32
N ASP A 87 8.74 -5.84 -1.96
CA ASP A 87 10.07 -5.25 -1.76
C ASP A 87 10.11 -4.50 -0.42
N HIS A 88 10.68 -5.15 0.60
CA HIS A 88 10.82 -4.57 1.94
C HIS A 88 11.48 -3.20 1.95
N LYS A 89 12.48 -2.97 1.09
CA LYS A 89 13.18 -1.68 1.03
C LYS A 89 12.24 -0.58 0.55
N ALA A 90 11.42 -0.88 -0.46
CA ALA A 90 10.43 0.07 -0.97
C ALA A 90 9.35 0.39 0.07
N VAL A 91 8.92 -0.61 0.86
CA VAL A 91 7.97 -0.43 1.97
C VAL A 91 8.56 0.47 3.06
N GLU A 92 9.77 0.16 3.52
CA GLU A 92 10.43 0.94 4.57
C GLU A 92 10.71 2.38 4.14
N GLU A 93 11.18 2.59 2.91
CA GLU A 93 11.38 3.93 2.36
C GLU A 93 10.07 4.70 2.30
N CYS A 94 8.98 4.07 1.83
CA CYS A 94 7.67 4.69 1.77
C CYS A 94 7.17 5.12 3.17
N LEU A 95 7.22 4.20 4.14
CA LEU A 95 6.79 4.50 5.51
C LEU A 95 7.66 5.57 6.15
N ARG A 96 8.98 5.53 5.94
CA ARG A 96 9.91 6.54 6.44
C ARG A 96 9.62 7.91 5.85
N SER A 97 9.42 8.00 4.53
CA SER A 97 9.07 9.24 3.87
C SER A 97 7.76 9.82 4.41
N LEU A 98 6.73 8.99 4.56
CA LEU A 98 5.44 9.43 5.12
C LEU A 98 5.56 9.95 6.56
N GLN A 99 6.38 9.29 7.39
CA GLN A 99 6.57 9.68 8.80
C GLN A 99 7.43 10.94 8.99
N GLN A 100 8.46 11.11 8.15
CA GLN A 100 9.38 12.24 8.25
C GLN A 100 8.83 13.51 7.58
N HIS A 101 7.86 13.35 6.67
CA HIS A 101 7.34 14.47 5.91
C HIS A 101 6.42 15.37 6.74
N GLN A 102 6.72 16.67 6.76
CA GLN A 102 5.86 17.67 7.38
C GLN A 102 4.79 18.12 6.38
N PHE A 103 3.58 17.61 6.56
CA PHE A 103 2.45 18.01 5.72
C PHE A 103 2.07 19.48 5.96
N PRO A 104 1.69 20.21 4.89
CA PRO A 104 1.25 21.60 5.01
C PRO A 104 -0.03 21.67 5.85
N ARG A 105 -0.21 22.78 6.58
CA ARG A 105 -1.41 23.02 7.41
C ARG A 105 -2.70 23.03 6.58
N LEU A 106 -2.61 23.54 5.35
CA LEU A 106 -3.71 23.49 4.39
C LEU A 106 -3.56 22.24 3.53
N SER A 107 -4.60 21.41 3.48
CA SER A 107 -4.58 20.19 2.69
C SER A 107 -4.37 20.52 1.20
N PRO A 108 -3.44 19.86 0.50
CA PRO A 108 -3.26 20.07 -0.93
C PRO A 108 -4.54 19.68 -1.69
N LYS A 109 -4.79 20.38 -2.81
CA LYS A 109 -5.97 20.14 -3.66
C LYS A 109 -6.00 18.73 -4.23
N ASP A 110 -4.84 18.23 -4.65
CA ASP A 110 -4.64 16.85 -5.10
C ASP A 110 -3.61 16.19 -4.17
N VAL A 111 -4.12 15.44 -3.20
CA VAL A 111 -3.29 14.72 -2.23
C VAL A 111 -2.49 13.62 -2.92
N SER A 112 -3.07 12.92 -3.90
CA SER A 112 -2.39 11.81 -4.58
C SER A 112 -1.20 12.30 -5.38
N GLN A 113 -1.39 13.37 -6.16
CA GLN A 113 -0.31 14.01 -6.90
C GLN A 113 0.76 14.55 -5.95
N TYR A 114 0.35 15.27 -4.91
CA TYR A 114 1.29 15.80 -3.91
C TYR A 114 2.17 14.73 -3.27
N LEU A 115 1.58 13.59 -2.89
CA LEU A 115 2.32 12.48 -2.28
C LEU A 115 3.38 11.93 -3.24
N THR A 116 3.04 11.70 -4.50
CA THR A 116 4.01 11.18 -5.47
C THR A 116 5.15 12.16 -5.77
N GLU A 117 4.85 13.46 -5.88
CA GLU A 117 5.85 14.46 -6.28
C GLU A 117 6.74 14.94 -5.13
N LYS A 118 6.19 15.04 -3.91
CA LYS A 118 6.88 15.67 -2.78
C LYS A 118 7.30 14.68 -1.70
N VAL A 119 6.58 13.57 -1.55
CA VAL A 119 6.81 12.60 -0.47
C VAL A 119 7.48 11.33 -0.97
N LEU A 120 7.10 10.89 -2.18
CA LEU A 120 7.57 9.64 -2.80
C LEU A 120 8.25 9.85 -4.18
N PRO A 121 9.14 10.85 -4.35
CA PRO A 121 9.62 11.31 -5.66
C PRO A 121 10.46 10.28 -6.45
N SER A 122 11.00 9.27 -5.79
CA SER A 122 11.90 8.25 -6.35
C SER A 122 11.18 6.94 -6.72
N SER A 123 9.84 6.92 -6.70
CA SER A 123 9.07 5.69 -6.82
C SER A 123 8.39 5.55 -8.19
N ASN A 124 8.45 4.35 -8.79
CA ASN A 124 7.58 3.96 -9.90
C ASN A 124 6.15 3.81 -9.37
N SER A 125 5.52 4.95 -9.11
CA SER A 125 4.16 5.05 -8.61
C SER A 125 3.17 5.09 -9.76
N GLN A 126 2.08 4.36 -9.61
CA GLN A 126 0.96 4.33 -10.54
C GLN A 126 -0.33 4.67 -9.81
N TYR A 127 -1.22 5.35 -10.50
CA TYR A 127 -2.54 5.68 -9.98
C TYR A 127 -3.54 4.61 -10.41
N VAL A 128 -4.22 4.00 -9.44
CA VAL A 128 -5.17 2.92 -9.71
C VAL A 128 -6.47 3.20 -8.96
N SER A 129 -7.59 3.13 -9.69
CA SER A 129 -8.94 3.32 -9.15
C SER A 129 -9.79 2.05 -9.21
N ASN A 130 -9.26 0.95 -9.76
CA ASN A 130 -9.97 -0.31 -9.91
C ASN A 130 -9.58 -1.27 -8.77
N LEU A 131 -10.55 -1.74 -7.98
CA LEU A 131 -10.26 -2.58 -6.82
C LEU A 131 -9.69 -3.96 -7.20
N TYR A 132 -10.06 -4.50 -8.36
CA TYR A 132 -9.46 -5.72 -8.87
C TYR A 132 -7.99 -5.49 -9.25
N THR A 133 -7.68 -4.41 -9.98
CA THR A 133 -6.28 -4.08 -10.29
C THR A 133 -5.44 -3.82 -9.04
N LEU A 134 -6.01 -3.18 -8.02
CA LEU A 134 -5.32 -2.99 -6.74
C LEU A 134 -5.01 -4.33 -6.06
N ARG A 135 -5.99 -5.25 -6.02
CA ARG A 135 -5.80 -6.60 -5.51
C ARG A 135 -4.67 -7.31 -6.25
N GLU A 136 -4.69 -7.31 -7.58
CA GLU A 136 -3.66 -7.94 -8.41
C GLU A 136 -2.27 -7.33 -8.17
N SER A 137 -2.21 -6.02 -7.92
CA SER A 137 -0.97 -5.36 -7.54
C SER A 137 -0.43 -5.85 -6.19
N ILE A 138 -1.30 -5.97 -5.17
CA ILE A 138 -0.91 -6.49 -3.85
C ILE A 138 -0.39 -7.93 -3.98
N THR A 139 -1.07 -8.78 -4.74
CA THR A 139 -0.64 -10.17 -4.97
C THR A 139 0.65 -10.28 -5.79
N SER A 140 0.93 -9.29 -6.64
CA SER A 140 2.18 -9.21 -7.41
C SER A 140 3.38 -8.71 -6.58
N GLY A 141 3.15 -8.32 -5.32
CA GLY A 141 4.17 -7.78 -4.43
C GLY A 141 4.36 -6.26 -4.55
N ASP A 142 3.43 -5.54 -5.17
CA ASP A 142 3.42 -4.09 -5.11
C ASP A 142 2.92 -3.59 -3.74
N LEU A 143 3.35 -2.39 -3.36
CA LEU A 143 2.83 -1.68 -2.20
C LEU A 143 1.66 -0.80 -2.64
N VAL A 144 0.53 -0.89 -1.94
CA VAL A 144 -0.64 -0.04 -2.18
C VAL A 144 -0.82 0.94 -1.02
N LEU A 145 -0.89 2.22 -1.34
CA LEU A 145 -1.19 3.30 -0.41
C LEU A 145 -2.60 3.84 -0.70
N LEU A 146 -3.46 3.72 0.30
CA LEU A 146 -4.83 4.25 0.31
C LEU A 146 -4.89 5.44 1.26
N VAL A 147 -5.61 6.49 0.87
CA VAL A 147 -5.91 7.64 1.73
C VAL A 147 -7.42 7.87 1.70
N ASP A 148 -8.01 8.00 2.88
CA ASP A 148 -9.46 8.15 3.02
C ASP A 148 -9.95 9.45 2.36
N GLY A 149 -11.05 9.34 1.62
CA GLY A 149 -11.60 10.42 0.81
C GLY A 149 -10.70 10.89 -0.34
N VAL A 150 -9.69 10.10 -0.74
CA VAL A 150 -8.80 10.40 -1.86
C VAL A 150 -8.90 9.32 -2.93
N VAL A 151 -9.08 9.75 -4.17
CA VAL A 151 -9.04 8.92 -5.38
C VAL A 151 -8.10 9.60 -6.36
N PRO A 152 -7.21 8.88 -7.07
CA PRO A 152 -7.01 7.43 -7.06
C PRO A 152 -6.05 6.96 -5.95
N ALA A 153 -6.03 5.64 -5.72
CA ALA A 153 -5.03 5.01 -4.85
C ALA A 153 -3.64 5.04 -5.52
N ILE A 154 -2.58 5.05 -4.70
CA ILE A 154 -1.20 5.06 -5.17
C ILE A 154 -0.63 3.65 -5.05
N VAL A 155 -0.13 3.11 -6.15
CA VAL A 155 0.53 1.80 -6.20
C VAL A 155 2.00 2.02 -6.50
N ARG A 156 2.87 1.60 -5.58
CA ARG A 156 4.32 1.61 -5.78
C ARG A 156 4.75 0.25 -6.28
N LYS A 157 5.19 0.22 -7.54
CA LYS A 157 5.64 -1.02 -8.20
C LYS A 157 6.88 -1.58 -7.54
N ARG A 158 6.93 -2.90 -7.41
CA ARG A 158 8.15 -3.62 -7.01
C ARG A 158 9.29 -3.29 -8.00
N GLN A 159 10.46 -2.93 -7.50
CA GLN A 159 11.65 -2.84 -8.33
C GLN A 159 12.20 -4.25 -8.54
N ILE A 160 11.94 -4.81 -9.72
CA ILE A 160 12.70 -5.98 -10.18
C ILE A 160 14.06 -5.42 -10.59
N ALA A 161 15.08 -5.66 -9.79
CA ALA A 161 16.45 -5.46 -10.23
C ALA A 161 16.64 -6.33 -11.47
N HIS A 162 16.58 -5.73 -12.66
CA HIS A 162 17.11 -6.37 -13.85
C HIS A 162 18.59 -6.56 -13.56
N THR A 163 18.98 -7.78 -13.19
CA THR A 163 20.37 -8.22 -13.28
C THR A 163 20.74 -8.07 -14.74
N LEU A 164 21.30 -6.92 -15.09
CA LEU A 164 21.87 -6.68 -16.39
C LEU A 164 22.99 -7.70 -16.54
N HIS A 165 22.75 -8.75 -17.32
CA HIS A 165 23.81 -9.56 -17.88
C HIS A 165 24.70 -8.59 -18.67
N HIS A 166 25.81 -8.17 -18.05
CA HIS A 166 26.91 -7.56 -18.76
C HIS A 166 27.37 -8.55 -19.83
N SER A 167 26.92 -8.33 -21.05
CA SER A 167 27.51 -8.93 -22.24
C SER A 167 28.97 -8.54 -22.27
N ILE A 168 29.83 -9.52 -21.99
CA ILE A 168 31.28 -9.44 -22.09
C ILE A 168 31.62 -9.03 -23.52
N THR A 169 31.97 -7.77 -23.72
CA THR A 169 32.63 -7.30 -24.95
C THR A 169 34.01 -7.93 -24.99
N GLY A 170 34.16 -8.99 -25.81
CA GLY A 170 35.45 -9.60 -26.08
C GLY A 170 36.40 -8.62 -26.79
N PRO A 171 37.72 -8.69 -26.53
CA PRO A 171 38.69 -7.82 -27.19
C PRO A 171 38.78 -8.17 -28.69
N ARG A 172 38.58 -7.17 -29.56
CA ARG A 172 38.93 -7.28 -30.98
C ARG A 172 40.45 -7.30 -31.08
N LEU A 173 41.01 -8.44 -31.49
CA LEU A 173 42.38 -8.54 -31.97
C LEU A 173 42.47 -7.81 -33.31
N SER A 174 43.31 -6.78 -33.38
CA SER A 174 43.76 -6.14 -34.60
C SER A 174 44.97 -6.87 -35.15
N THR A 175 44.87 -7.39 -36.38
CA THR A 175 45.98 -7.84 -37.22
C THR A 175 46.44 -6.72 -38.13
#